data_AF-A0AAV6U752-F1
#
_entry.id   AF-A0AAV6U752-F1
#
_cell.length_a   1.000
_cell.length_b   1.000
_cell.length_c   1.000
_cell.angle_alpha   90.00
_cell.angle_beta   90.00
_cell.angle_gamma   90.00
#
_symmetry.space_group_name_H-M   'P 1'
#
loop_
_entity.id
_entity.type
_entity.pdbx_description
1 polymer ?
#
loop_
_entity_poly.entity_id
_entity_poly.type
_entity_poly.pdbx_seq_one_letter_code
_entity_poly.pdbx_strand_id
1 'polypeptide(L)' 'MKDVNKAICYCGLPGDQKKNMLYCLKCKRWLHEECVKCFDVPMLLGDRFYILVCSVCNSGSECLARIELKW' A
#
# COMPACT_ATOMS: atom_id res chain seq x y z
N MET A 1 18.70 17.17 2.81
CA MET A 1 17.24 16.88 2.77
C MET A 1 16.98 15.89 1.65
N LYS A 2 16.12 14.88 1.89
CA LYS A 2 15.78 13.71 1.02
C LYS A 2 16.88 12.63 1.10
N ASP A 3 16.68 11.33 1.36
CA ASP A 3 15.57 10.39 1.25
C ASP A 3 15.78 9.25 2.28
N VAL A 4 15.00 9.16 3.38
CA VAL A 4 15.12 8.03 4.34
C VAL A 4 13.86 7.17 4.47
N ASN A 5 12.72 7.60 3.92
CA ASN A 5 11.42 7.07 4.37
C ASN A 5 10.54 6.45 3.27
N LYS A 6 11.10 6.11 2.09
CA LYS A 6 10.34 5.44 1.02
C LYS A 6 10.19 3.93 1.23
N ALA A 7 11.04 3.33 2.06
CA ALA A 7 11.07 1.89 2.31
C ALA A 7 10.26 1.45 3.55
N ILE A 8 9.73 2.40 4.33
CA ILE A 8 9.13 2.11 5.64
C ILE A 8 7.60 2.18 5.56
N CYS A 9 6.96 1.11 6.03
CA CYS A 9 5.49 1.05 6.18
C CYS A 9 5.03 1.87 7.40
N TYR A 10 3.72 2.02 7.62
CA TYR A 10 3.18 2.67 8.82
C TYR A 10 3.67 2.04 10.13
N CYS A 11 3.99 0.74 10.12
CA CYS A 11 4.52 0.03 11.26
C CYS A 11 6.00 0.36 11.59
N GLY A 12 6.65 1.24 10.84
CA GLY A 12 8.05 1.58 11.06
C GLY A 12 9.05 0.54 10.56
N LEU A 13 8.56 -0.62 10.08
CA LEU A 13 9.39 -1.68 9.52
C LEU A 13 9.57 -1.51 8.01
N PRO A 14 10.74 -1.89 7.47
CA PRO A 14 10.95 -1.94 6.03
C PRO A 14 9.96 -2.93 5.40
N GLY A 15 9.55 -2.64 4.17
CA GLY A 15 8.73 -3.52 3.36
C GLY A 15 9.52 -4.72 2.86
N ASP A 16 9.97 -5.58 3.77
CA ASP A 16 10.74 -6.77 3.45
C ASP A 16 9.90 -8.00 3.83
N GLN A 17 9.54 -8.79 2.82
CA GLN A 17 9.17 -10.21 2.93
C GLN A 17 7.71 -10.66 3.20
N LYS A 18 6.69 -9.79 3.21
CA LYS A 18 5.28 -10.26 3.18
C LYS A 18 4.76 -10.40 1.74
N LYS A 19 4.05 -11.51 1.45
CA LYS A 19 3.54 -11.88 0.12
C LYS A 19 2.59 -10.83 -0.52
N ASN A 20 2.07 -9.91 0.27
CA ASN A 20 1.03 -8.97 -0.12
C ASN A 20 1.38 -7.55 0.38
N MET A 21 1.71 -6.67 -0.57
CA MET A 21 2.00 -5.26 -0.31
C MET A 21 1.25 -4.38 -1.31
N LEU A 22 0.80 -3.22 -0.84
CA LEU A 22 0.10 -2.23 -1.64
C LEU A 22 1.00 -1.02 -1.88
N TYR A 23 0.95 -0.50 -3.10
CA TYR A 23 1.79 0.62 -3.53
C TYR A 23 1.00 1.94 -3.49
N CYS A 24 1.48 2.91 -2.71
CA CYS A 24 0.88 4.24 -2.70
C CYS A 24 1.31 5.06 -3.91
N LEU A 25 0.37 5.49 -4.75
CA LEU A 25 0.68 6.23 -5.99
C LEU A 25 1.35 7.59 -5.74
N LYS A 26 1.03 8.28 -4.64
CA LYS A 26 1.54 9.64 -4.38
C LYS A 26 2.96 9.65 -3.84
N CYS A 27 3.25 8.88 -2.80
CA CYS A 27 4.57 8.87 -2.16
C CYS A 27 5.46 7.69 -2.55
N LYS A 28 4.98 6.79 -3.41
CA LYS A 28 5.73 5.66 -3.93
C LYS A 28 6.25 4.69 -2.86
N ARG A 29 5.58 4.63 -1.71
CA ARG A 29 5.91 3.71 -0.61
C ARG A 29 5.14 2.41 -0.75
N TRP A 30 5.74 1.33 -0.27
CA TRP A 30 5.07 0.05 -0.09
C TRP A 30 4.47 -0.03 1.31
N LEU A 31 3.23 -0.49 1.40
CA LEU A 31 2.50 -0.68 2.65
C LEU A 31 2.12 -2.15 2.77
N HIS A 32 2.28 -2.72 3.96
CA HIS A 32 1.77 -4.06 4.26
C HIS A 32 0.25 -4.05 4.13
N GLU A 33 -0.30 -5.11 3.56
CA GLU A 33 -1.74 -5.38 3.50
C GLU A 33 -2.43 -5.14 4.85
N GLU A 34 -1.92 -5.78 5.91
CA GLU A 34 -2.43 -5.67 7.29
C GLU A 34 -2.35 -4.25 7.89
N CYS A 35 -1.47 -3.40 7.35
CA CYS A 35 -1.31 -2.02 7.81
C CYS A 35 -2.27 -1.05 7.12
N VAL A 36 -2.94 -1.47 6.04
CA VAL A 36 -3.94 -0.68 5.31
C VAL A 36 -5.31 -1.01 5.89
N LYS A 37 -5.94 -0.03 6.53
CA LYS A 37 -7.20 -0.22 7.28
C LYS A 37 -8.42 -0.39 6.39
N CYS A 38 -8.37 0.17 5.19
CA CYS A 38 -9.45 0.07 4.20
C CYS A 38 -9.42 -1.22 3.36
N PHE A 39 -8.54 -2.17 3.71
CA PHE A 39 -8.35 -3.40 2.98
C PHE A 39 -9.08 -4.56 3.69
N ASP A 40 -10.34 -4.81 3.32
CA ASP A 40 -11.23 -5.74 4.04
C ASP A 40 -11.27 -7.17 3.47
N VAL A 41 -10.59 -7.44 2.35
CA VAL A 41 -10.66 -8.74 1.64
C VAL A 41 -9.25 -9.28 1.40
N PRO A 42 -8.89 -10.52 1.79
CA PRO A 42 -7.53 -11.03 1.64
C PRO A 42 -6.95 -10.88 0.22
N MET A 43 -5.74 -10.33 0.09
CA MET A 43 -5.03 -10.25 -1.19
C MET A 43 -4.71 -11.66 -1.69
N LEU A 44 -5.12 -11.97 -2.92
CA LEU A 44 -4.61 -13.13 -3.62
C LEU A 44 -3.11 -12.97 -3.87
N LEU A 45 -2.37 -14.09 -3.80
CA LEU A 45 -0.93 -14.06 -4.03
C LEU A 45 -0.62 -13.50 -5.43
N GLY A 46 0.14 -12.40 -5.47
CA GLY A 46 0.51 -11.74 -6.73
C GLY A 46 -0.52 -10.76 -7.27
N ASP A 47 -1.63 -10.55 -6.56
CA ASP A 47 -2.64 -9.56 -6.93
C ASP A 47 -2.10 -8.13 -6.73
N ARG A 48 -1.77 -7.47 -7.83
CA ARG A 48 -1.26 -6.09 -7.84
C ARG A 48 -2.27 -5.11 -8.44
N PHE A 49 -3.52 -5.54 -8.61
CA PHE A 49 -4.56 -4.76 -9.29
C PHE A 49 -5.28 -3.84 -8.32
N TYR A 50 -4.50 -3.07 -7.56
CA TYR A 50 -5.01 -2.11 -6.59
C TYR A 50 -4.27 -0.79 -6.72
N ILE A 51 -5.04 0.30 -6.66
CA ILE A 51 -4.55 1.66 -6.52
C ILE A 51 -4.75 2.07 -5.07
N LEU A 52 -3.67 2.45 -4.39
CA LEU A 52 -3.71 2.96 -3.03
C LEU A 52 -3.24 4.41 -2.98
N VAL A 53 -3.93 5.22 -2.17
CA VAL A 53 -3.43 6.47 -1.63
C VAL A 53 -3.43 6.37 -0.11
N CYS A 54 -2.24 6.43 0.47
CA CYS A 54 -2.03 6.30 1.91
C CYS A 54 -2.60 7.49 2.69
N SER A 55 -2.92 7.28 3.97
CA SER A 55 -3.47 8.31 4.87
C SER A 55 -2.60 9.56 4.94
N VAL A 56 -1.28 9.40 4.94
CA VAL A 56 -0.32 10.52 4.94
C VAL A 56 -0.46 11.39 3.68
N CYS A 57 -0.77 10.80 2.53
CA CYS A 57 -0.91 11.52 1.26
C CYS A 57 -2.36 11.96 0.95
N ASN A 58 -3.30 11.60 1.81
CA ASN A 58 -4.73 11.87 1.66
C ASN A 58 -5.35 12.38 2.98
N SER A 59 -4.59 13.22 3.69
CA SER A 59 -5.07 14.00 4.85
C SER A 59 -5.77 13.17 5.94
N GLY A 60 -5.28 11.96 6.20
CA GLY A 60 -5.77 11.08 7.26
C GLY A 60 -6.70 9.96 6.82
N SER A 61 -7.27 10.00 5.61
CA SER A 61 -8.10 8.92 5.07
C SER A 61 -7.36 8.08 4.05
N GLU A 62 -7.64 6.79 3.99
CA GLU A 62 -7.06 5.90 2.97
C GLU A 62 -8.04 5.73 1.82
N CYS A 63 -7.51 5.64 0.60
CA CYS A 63 -8.32 5.38 -0.59
C CYS A 63 -7.72 4.20 -1.34
N LEU A 64 -8.51 3.14 -1.48
CA LEU A 64 -8.15 1.92 -2.19
C LEU A 64 -9.17 1.69 -3.31
N ALA A 65 -8.69 1.48 -4.52
CA ALA A 65 -9.52 1.14 -5.67
C ALA A 65 -8.97 -0.13 -6.35
N ARG A 66 -9.87 -1.08 -6.64
CA ARG A 66 -9.55 -2.27 -7.43
C ARG A 66 -9.47 -1.88 -8.91
N ILE A 67 -8.39 -2.27 -9.58
CA ILE A 67 -8.26 -2.15 -11.03
C ILE A 67 -9.01 -3.33 -11.67
N GLU A 68 -9.83 -3.02 -12.67
CA GLU A 68 -10.55 -4.03 -13.45
C GLU A 68 -9.56 -4.90 -14.23
N LEU A 69 -9.70 -6.22 -14.07
CA LEU A 69 -8.94 -7.23 -14.80
C LEU A 69 -9.61 -7.50 -16.15
N LYS A 70 -8.80 -7.70 -17.18
CA LYS A 70 -9.26 -8.24 -18.47
C LYS A 70 -8.72 -9.66 -18.62
N TRP A 71 -9.54 -10.55 -19.17
CA TRP A 71 -9.18 -11.93 -19.50
C TRP A 71 -8.18 -11.99 -20.67
#